data_AF-A0A821V413-F1
#
_entry.id   AF-A0A821V413-F1
#
_cell.length_a   1.000
_cell.length_b   1.000
_cell.length_c   1.000
_cell.angle_alpha   90.00
_cell.angle_beta   90.00
_cell.angle_gamma   90.00
#
_symmetry.space_group_name_H-M   'P 1'
#
loop_
_entity.id
_entity.type
_entity.pdbx_description
1 polymer ?
#
loop_
_entity_poly.entity_id
_entity_poly.type
_entity_poly.pdbx_seq_one_letter_code
_entity_poly.pdbx_strand_id
1 'polypeptide(L)'
;DFADGLAFCAIVHHYFPDAFDFNALNRNNKQNNFDLAFRIAEEKAQIHPLLDSDDLVNGELDKKCVFTYLLTLYHGLKNREIMTNKHLLNENYK
;
A
#
# COMPACT_ATOMS: atom_id res chain seq x y z
N ASP A 1 5.62 14.63 1.51
CA ASP A 1 4.41 14.78 2.35
C ASP A 1 3.56 13.56 2.06
N PHE A 2 2.85 12.97 3.03
CA PHE A 2 2.04 11.77 2.73
C PHE A 2 0.92 12.05 1.73
N ALA A 3 0.56 13.33 1.56
CA ALA A 3 -0.47 13.81 0.65
C ALA A 3 -0.13 13.67 -0.85
N ASP A 4 1.08 13.24 -1.24
CA ASP A 4 1.42 12.98 -2.65
C ASP A 4 1.22 11.52 -3.09
N GLY A 5 0.82 10.63 -2.18
CA GLY A 5 0.56 9.22 -2.46
C GLY A 5 1.82 8.36 -2.66
N LEU A 6 3.01 8.96 -2.80
CA LEU A 6 4.24 8.21 -3.08
C LEU A 6 4.66 7.33 -1.89
N ALA A 7 4.36 7.74 -0.66
CA ALA A 7 4.62 6.92 0.51
C ALA A 7 3.84 5.60 0.48
N PHE A 8 2.58 5.64 0.01
CA PHE A 8 1.76 4.44 -0.14
C PHE A 8 2.32 3.55 -1.25
N CYS A 9 2.64 4.14 -2.41
CA CYS A 9 3.29 3.42 -3.50
C CYS A 9 4.62 2.78 -3.06
N ALA A 10 5.43 3.47 -2.26
CA ALA A 10 6.74 2.97 -1.83
C ALA A 10 6.61 1.73 -0.95
N ILE A 11 5.65 1.74 -0.01
CA ILE A 11 5.38 0.57 0.84
C ILE A 11 4.89 -0.59 -0.02
N VAL A 12 3.93 -0.37 -0.91
CA VAL A 12 3.40 -1.43 -1.76
C VAL A 12 4.49 -2.00 -2.68
N HIS A 13 5.30 -1.15 -3.30
CA HIS A 13 6.41 -1.54 -4.16
C HIS A 13 7.50 -2.30 -3.40
N HIS A 14 7.71 -2.02 -2.10
CA HIS A 14 8.65 -2.78 -1.29
C HIS A 14 8.25 -4.27 -1.19
N TYR A 15 6.97 -4.57 -1.04
CA TYR A 15 6.46 -5.95 -0.97
C TYR A 15 6.16 -6.55 -2.35
N PHE A 16 5.85 -5.71 -3.34
CA PHE A 16 5.52 -6.12 -4.71
C PHE A 16 6.28 -5.27 -5.73
N PRO A 17 7.61 -5.46 -5.87
CA PRO A 17 8.44 -4.64 -6.75
C PRO A 17 8.05 -4.78 -8.22
N ASP A 18 7.50 -5.93 -8.62
CA ASP A 18 7.09 -6.19 -10.01
C ASP A 18 5.67 -5.68 -10.33
N ALA A 19 4.97 -5.03 -9.39
CA ALA A 19 3.59 -4.60 -9.58
C ALA A 19 3.44 -3.35 -10.45
N PHE A 20 4.40 -2.43 -10.41
CA PHE A 20 4.43 -1.19 -11.20
C PHE A 20 5.82 -0.53 -11.13
N ASP A 21 6.14 0.33 -12.09
CA ASP A 21 7.39 1.11 -12.04
C ASP A 21 7.26 2.32 -11.12
N PHE A 22 7.89 2.24 -9.93
CA PHE A 22 7.90 3.34 -8.97
C PHE A 22 8.61 4.60 -9.49
N ASN A 23 9.64 4.44 -10.34
CA ASN A 23 10.42 5.58 -10.83
C ASN A 23 9.67 6.41 -11.88
N ALA A 24 8.65 5.81 -12.51
CA ALA A 24 7.77 6.50 -13.45
C ALA A 24 6.69 7.36 -12.75
N LEU A 25 6.54 7.26 -11.43
CA LEU A 25 5.51 8.00 -10.69
C LEU A 25 5.83 9.49 -10.58
N ASN A 26 4.77 10.30 -10.62
CA ASN A 26 4.87 11.75 -10.50
C ASN A 26 4.15 12.24 -9.26
N ARG A 27 4.84 13.01 -8.41
CA ARG A 27 4.28 13.62 -7.19
C ARG A 27 3.08 14.53 -7.42
N ASN A 28 2.92 15.08 -8.64
CA ASN A 28 1.79 15.93 -9.00
C ASN A 28 0.53 15.12 -9.31
N ASN A 29 0.67 13.83 -9.61
CA ASN A 29 -0.44 12.93 -9.94
C ASN A 29 -0.94 12.20 -8.68
N LYS A 30 -1.31 12.98 -7.65
CA LYS A 30 -1.65 12.46 -6.32
C LYS A 30 -2.74 11.39 -6.35
N GLN A 31 -3.83 11.67 -7.05
CA GLN A 31 -4.98 10.75 -7.22
C GLN A 31 -4.52 9.38 -7.73
N ASN A 32 -3.80 9.40 -8.86
CA ASN A 32 -3.28 8.18 -9.48
C ASN A 32 -2.33 7.42 -8.53
N ASN A 33 -1.49 8.13 -7.77
CA ASN A 33 -0.59 7.47 -6.82
C ASN A 33 -1.38 6.73 -5.72
N PHE A 34 -2.42 7.36 -5.15
CA PHE A 34 -3.27 6.70 -4.15
C PHE A 34 -4.04 5.53 -4.74
N ASP A 35 -4.72 5.72 -5.87
CA ASP A 35 -5.52 4.69 -6.53
C ASP A 35 -4.65 3.49 -6.93
N LEU A 36 -3.46 3.74 -7.46
CA LEU A 36 -2.50 2.68 -7.79
C LEU A 36 -2.10 1.88 -6.55
N ALA A 37 -1.74 2.56 -5.46
CA ALA A 37 -1.33 1.88 -4.24
C ALA A 37 -2.47 1.02 -3.66
N PHE A 38 -3.70 1.54 -3.62
CA PHE A 38 -4.85 0.83 -3.06
C PHE A 38 -5.25 -0.36 -3.92
N ARG A 39 -5.32 -0.16 -5.25
CA ARG A 39 -5.64 -1.24 -6.19
C ARG A 39 -4.65 -2.40 -6.07
N ILE A 40 -3.34 -2.12 -6.03
CA ILE A 40 -2.33 -3.18 -5.92
C ILE A 40 -2.40 -3.86 -4.55
N ALA A 41 -2.61 -3.10 -3.46
CA ALA A 41 -2.78 -3.68 -2.13
C ALA A 41 -4.00 -4.60 -2.05
N GLU A 42 -5.11 -4.24 -2.70
CA GLU A 42 -6.31 -5.06 -2.79
C GLU A 42 -6.06 -6.31 -3.66
N GLU A 43 -5.55 -6.15 -4.89
CA GLU A 43 -5.31 -7.25 -5.83
C GLU A 43 -4.30 -8.28 -5.30
N LYS A 44 -3.20 -7.82 -4.68
CA LYS A 44 -2.07 -8.68 -4.28
C LYS A 44 -2.14 -9.14 -2.83
N ALA A 45 -2.70 -8.32 -1.95
CA ALA A 45 -2.72 -8.57 -0.52
C ALA A 45 -4.13 -8.69 0.08
N GLN A 46 -5.19 -8.47 -0.71
CA GLN A 46 -6.59 -8.44 -0.25
C GLN A 46 -6.81 -7.44 0.90
N ILE A 47 -6.07 -6.33 0.87
CA ILE A 47 -6.21 -5.25 1.83
C ILE A 47 -7.12 -4.20 1.19
N HIS A 48 -8.35 -4.11 1.68
CA HIS A 48 -9.28 -3.08 1.22
C HIS A 48 -8.86 -1.70 1.75
N PRO A 49 -8.95 -0.65 0.92
CA PRO A 49 -8.70 0.71 1.37
C PRO A 49 -9.74 1.14 2.41
N LEU A 50 -9.26 1.79 3.48
CA LEU A 50 -10.11 2.31 4.55
C LEU A 50 -10.40 3.81 4.39
N LEU A 51 -9.68 4.48 3.50
CA LEU A 51 -9.79 5.90 3.22
C LEU A 51 -10.09 6.07 1.73
N ASP A 52 -10.90 7.07 1.41
CA ASP A 52 -11.11 7.52 0.03
C ASP A 52 -9.86 8.27 -0.47
N SER A 53 -9.46 8.02 -1.71
CA SER A 53 -8.36 8.74 -2.34
C SER A 53 -8.70 10.20 -2.58
N ASP A 54 -9.98 10.54 -2.80
CA ASP A 54 -10.41 11.92 -3.00
C ASP A 54 -10.21 12.75 -1.72
N ASP A 55 -10.59 12.22 -0.56
CA ASP A 55 -10.40 12.88 0.75
C ASP A 55 -8.91 13.12 1.06
N LEU A 56 -8.05 12.17 0.67
CA LEU A 56 -6.60 12.26 0.82
C LEU A 56 -5.99 13.34 -0.09
N VAL A 57 -6.47 13.44 -1.34
CA VAL A 57 -5.99 14.43 -2.32
C VAL A 57 -6.42 15.84 -1.95
N ASN A 58 -7.67 15.99 -1.50
CA ASN A 58 -8.24 17.26 -1.04
C ASN A 58 -7.66 17.71 0.30
N GLY A 59 -6.98 16.82 1.03
CA GLY A 59 -6.38 17.12 2.32
C GLY A 59 -7.41 17.31 3.43
N GLU A 60 -8.57 16.68 3.29
CA GLU A 60 -9.69 16.76 4.24
C GLU A 60 -9.45 15.90 5.50
N LEU A 61 -8.44 15.03 5.46
CA LEU A 61 -8.09 14.11 6.54
C LEU A 61 -6.95 14.64 7.41
N ASP A 62 -7.05 14.42 8.72
CA ASP A 62 -5.97 14.68 9.66
C ASP A 62 -4.75 13.78 9.31
N LYS A 63 -3.55 14.36 9.37
CA LYS A 63 -2.26 13.65 9.25
C LYS A 63 -2.21 12.41 10.16
N LYS A 64 -2.82 12.43 11.34
CA LYS A 64 -2.91 11.26 12.24
C LYS A 64 -3.75 10.14 11.63
N CYS A 65 -4.86 10.46 10.97
CA CYS A 65 -5.68 9.47 10.25
C CYS A 65 -4.88 8.86 9.09
N VAL A 66 -4.22 9.70 8.28
CA VAL A 66 -3.37 9.24 7.16
C VAL A 66 -2.23 8.34 7.64
N PHE A 67 -1.55 8.73 8.73
CA PHE A 67 -0.49 7.95 9.33
C PHE A 67 -0.99 6.61 9.89
N THR A 68 -2.11 6.62 10.61
CA THR A 68 -2.73 5.40 11.16
C THR A 68 -3.09 4.44 10.03
N TYR A 69 -3.63 4.95 8.93
CA TYR A 69 -3.94 4.14 7.77
C TYR A 69 -2.69 3.56 7.09
N LEU A 70 -1.64 4.37 6.93
CA LEU A 70 -0.35 3.91 6.40
C LEU A 70 0.25 2.77 7.27
N LEU A 71 0.15 2.87 8.59
CA LEU A 71 0.56 1.81 9.52
C LEU A 71 -0.28 0.54 9.35
N THR A 72 -1.60 0.68 9.21
CA THR A 72 -2.49 -0.46 8.95
C THR A 72 -2.14 -1.17 7.65
N LEU A 73 -1.87 -0.42 6.58
CA LEU A 73 -1.43 -0.98 5.30
C LEU A 73 -0.10 -1.74 5.45
N TYR A 74 0.89 -1.12 6.09
CA TYR A 74 2.20 -1.77 6.34
C TYR A 74 2.05 -3.06 7.14
N HIS A 75 1.29 -3.05 8.23
CA HIS A 75 1.05 -4.24 9.04
C HIS A 75 0.29 -5.33 8.28
N GLY A 76 -0.70 -4.95 7.47
CA GLY A 76 -1.42 -5.89 6.61
C GLY A 76 -0.47 -6.61 5.65
N LEU A 77 0.37 -5.85 4.95
CA LEU A 77 1.35 -6.39 4.00
C LEU A 77 2.38 -7.30 4.69
N LYS A 78 2.94 -6.86 5.81
CA LYS A 78 3.89 -7.64 6.61
C LYS A 78 3.29 -8.96 7.12
N ASN A 79 2.06 -8.92 7.59
CA ASN A 79 1.39 -10.13 8.09
C ASN A 79 1.16 -11.14 6.96
N ARG A 80 0.81 -10.67 5.75
CA ARG A 80 0.66 -11.52 4.56
C ARG A 80 1.98 -12.16 4.16
N GLU A 81 3.07 -11.39 4.12
CA GLU A 81 4.42 -11.92 3.85
C GLU A 81 4.79 -13.06 4.82
N ILE A 82 4.58 -12.84 6.13
CA ILE A 82 4.87 -13.86 7.15
C ILE A 82 4.01 -15.12 6.95
N MET A 83 2.73 -14.97 6.61
CA MET A 83 1.84 -16.12 6.37
C MET A 83 2.23 -16.90 5.12
N THR A 84 2.58 -16.22 4.02
CA THR A 84 3.07 -16.86 2.80
C THR A 84 4.35 -17.65 3.08
N ASN A 85 5.32 -17.06 3.77
CA ASN A 85 6.58 -17.72 4.12
C ASN A 85 6.36 -18.94 5.04
N LYS A 86 5.44 -18.85 6.02
CA LYS A 86 5.08 -19.99 6.87
C LYS A 86 4.42 -21.12 6.09
N HIS A 87 3.55 -20.82 5.13
CA HIS A 87 2.91 -21.85 4.31
C HIS A 87 3.94 -22.57 3.42
N LEU A 88 4.84 -21.82 2.78
CA LEU A 88 5.93 -22.39 1.97
C LEU A 88 6.86 -23.28 2.81
N LEU A 89 7.20 -22.87 4.04
CA LEU A 89 7.98 -23.72 4.94
C LEU A 89 7.21 -25.00 5.26
N ASN A 90 5.93 -24.93 5.66
CA ASN A 90 5.15 -26.11 6.03
C ASN A 90 4.93 -27.11 4.87
N GLU A 91 4.86 -26.63 3.62
CA GLU A 91 4.77 -27.48 2.42
C GLU A 91 6.10 -28.19 2.10
N ASN A 92 7.25 -27.56 2.38
CA ASN A 92 8.58 -28.17 2.14
C ASN A 92 8.99 -29.19 3.22
N TYR A 93 8.30 -29.25 4.35
CA TYR A 93 8.54 -30.21 5.44
C TYR A 93 7.51 -31.35 5.51
N LYS A 94 6.63 -31.48 4.51
CA LYS A 94 5.77 -32.65 4.29
C LYS A 94 6.36 -33.55 3.21
#